data_AF-A0A352XL70-F1
#
_entry.id   AF-A0A352XL70-F1
#
_cell.length_a   1.000
_cell.length_b   1.000
_cell.length_c   1.000
_cell.angle_alpha   90.00
_cell.angle_beta   90.00
_cell.angle_gamma   90.00
#
_symmetry.space_group_name_H-M   'P 1'
#
loop_
_entity.id
_entity.type
_entity.pdbx_description
1 polymer ?
#
loop_
_entity_poly.entity_id
_entity_poly.type
_entity_poly.pdbx_seq_one_letter_code
_entity_poly.pdbx_strand_id
1 'polypeptide(L)'
;LLLGNALPLIDSGKLFPTQQLSRFSYMMRGRAWQPESWETIAMILVYGLLSLLFLWVLSGIITPNFGTQINGWRRANKFGRKRLPRLADESNSTGFVLLMAIIGGAGWFAFTHMLVESRWFPGHFAPPSLAGYFILAMVTCALLHQMLLEAKGGRAVFLGIIFLLVLPLMVASIVIGTSDRLAPIAVWIGGISPLSLPALCAINHLSISDFPMDLSRAIPGAYVFWQAIYLITVISLTKTLWRTRTSTKELV
;
A
#
# COMPACT_ATOMS: atom_id res chain seq x y z
N LEU A 1 18.12 -0.72 -0.34
CA LEU A 1 18.61 -2.10 -0.55
C LEU A 1 17.85 -2.84 -1.66
N LEU A 2 16.51 -2.78 -1.75
CA LEU A 2 15.76 -3.49 -2.81
C LEU A 2 15.95 -2.91 -4.23
N LEU A 3 15.86 -1.59 -4.41
CA LEU A 3 15.98 -0.95 -5.73
C LEU A 3 17.33 -1.23 -6.42
N GLY A 4 18.43 -1.12 -5.66
CA GLY A 4 19.79 -1.32 -6.20
C GLY A 4 20.07 -2.74 -6.69
N ASN A 5 19.46 -3.76 -6.07
CA ASN A 5 19.60 -5.15 -6.52
C ASN A 5 18.55 -5.55 -7.57
N ALA A 6 17.38 -4.90 -7.59
CA ALA A 6 16.31 -5.23 -8.52
C ALA A 6 16.58 -4.70 -9.94
N LEU A 7 17.16 -3.50 -10.09
CA LEU A 7 17.40 -2.89 -11.41
C LEU A 7 18.29 -3.77 -12.33
N PRO A 8 19.43 -4.33 -11.87
CA PRO A 8 20.23 -5.26 -12.69
C PRO A 8 19.50 -6.57 -13.04
N LEU A 9 18.51 -6.97 -12.23
CA LEU A 9 17.71 -8.17 -12.45
C LEU A 9 16.62 -7.96 -13.51
N ILE A 10 16.19 -6.71 -13.74
CA ILE A 10 15.26 -6.35 -14.81
C ILE A 10 15.92 -6.61 -16.16
N ASP A 11 17.09 -6.02 -16.42
CA ASP A 11 17.77 -6.19 -17.71
C ASP A 11 18.09 -7.66 -17.99
N SER A 12 18.58 -8.39 -16.99
CA SER A 12 18.88 -9.82 -17.14
C SER A 12 17.65 -10.72 -17.22
N GLY A 13 16.45 -10.22 -16.92
CA GLY A 13 15.20 -10.98 -16.88
C GLY A 13 15.07 -11.92 -15.67
N LYS A 14 16.07 -11.95 -14.78
CA LYS A 14 16.12 -12.85 -13.60
C LYS A 14 15.08 -12.53 -12.54
N LEU A 15 14.48 -11.35 -12.63
CA LEU A 15 13.37 -10.90 -11.80
C LEU A 15 12.09 -11.70 -12.05
N PHE A 16 11.88 -12.19 -13.27
CA PHE A 16 10.65 -12.85 -13.69
C PHE A 16 10.64 -14.34 -13.27
N PRO A 17 9.59 -14.81 -12.56
CA PRO A 17 9.52 -16.19 -12.08
C PRO A 17 9.63 -17.24 -13.19
N THR A 18 9.04 -16.99 -14.37
CA THR A 18 9.06 -17.97 -15.47
C THR A 18 10.45 -18.16 -16.06
N GLN A 19 11.34 -17.16 -15.96
CA GLN A 19 12.74 -17.30 -16.38
C GLN A 19 13.50 -18.28 -15.49
N GLN A 20 13.20 -18.31 -14.19
CA GLN A 20 13.83 -19.26 -13.28
C GLN A 20 13.26 -20.67 -13.49
N LEU A 21 11.94 -20.79 -13.67
CA LEU A 21 11.28 -22.06 -14.00
C LEU A 21 11.79 -22.67 -15.32
N SER A 22 12.04 -21.87 -16.35
CA SER A 22 12.57 -22.36 -17.62
C SER A 22 13.97 -22.97 -17.51
N ARG A 23 14.75 -22.61 -16.47
CA ARG A 23 16.04 -23.25 -16.17
C ARG A 23 15.89 -24.63 -15.53
N PHE A 24 14.80 -24.87 -14.79
CA PHE A 24 14.54 -26.13 -14.09
C PHE A 24 13.82 -27.15 -14.97
N SER A 25 12.96 -26.71 -15.89
CA SER A 25 12.27 -27.62 -16.82
C SER A 25 13.11 -27.91 -18.07
N TYR A 26 13.47 -29.17 -18.29
CA TYR A 26 14.15 -29.62 -19.52
C TYR A 26 13.34 -29.31 -20.80
N MET A 27 12.00 -29.22 -20.71
CA MET A 27 11.11 -28.88 -21.85
C MET A 27 11.16 -27.42 -22.30
N MET A 28 11.50 -26.47 -21.42
CA MET A 28 11.60 -25.04 -21.75
C MET A 28 13.04 -24.61 -22.06
N ARG A 29 14.02 -25.48 -21.83
CA ARG A 29 15.44 -25.23 -22.09
C ARG A 29 15.66 -25.06 -23.60
N GLY A 30 15.97 -23.83 -24.03
CA GLY A 30 16.31 -23.51 -25.43
C GLY A 30 15.24 -22.79 -26.25
N ARG A 31 14.05 -22.49 -25.69
CA ARG A 31 13.10 -21.56 -26.32
C ARG A 31 13.50 -20.11 -26.01
N ALA A 32 13.27 -19.20 -26.95
CA ALA A 32 13.39 -17.76 -26.72
C ALA A 32 12.33 -17.35 -25.68
N TRP A 33 12.75 -17.22 -24.42
CA TRP A 33 11.88 -16.87 -23.31
C TRP A 33 11.57 -15.36 -23.32
N GLN A 34 10.31 -15.01 -23.10
CA GLN A 34 9.81 -13.64 -22.92
C GLN A 34 8.86 -13.61 -21.72
N PRO A 35 8.87 -12.54 -20.91
CA PRO A 35 7.98 -12.44 -19.75
C PRO A 35 6.53 -12.18 -20.17
N GLU A 36 5.60 -12.80 -19.46
CA GLU A 36 4.16 -12.54 -19.67
C GLU A 36 3.71 -11.27 -18.92
N SER A 37 2.68 -10.58 -19.45
CA SER A 37 2.15 -9.34 -18.89
C SER A 37 1.73 -9.44 -17.42
N TRP A 38 1.17 -10.58 -17.01
CA TRP A 38 0.75 -10.79 -15.62
C TRP A 38 1.93 -10.89 -14.65
N GLU A 39 3.10 -11.37 -15.09
CA GLU A 39 4.29 -11.45 -14.23
C GLU A 39 4.78 -10.05 -13.87
N THR A 40 4.75 -9.13 -14.84
CA THR A 40 5.08 -7.71 -14.62
C THR A 40 4.15 -7.06 -13.63
N ILE A 41 2.83 -7.26 -13.81
CA ILE A 41 1.82 -6.76 -12.88
C ILE A 41 2.03 -7.36 -11.48
N ALA A 42 2.32 -8.66 -11.38
CA ALA A 42 2.60 -9.34 -10.13
C ALA A 42 3.85 -8.77 -9.44
N MET A 43 4.93 -8.50 -10.16
CA MET A 43 6.16 -7.91 -9.59
C MET A 43 5.92 -6.49 -9.09
N ILE A 44 5.19 -5.67 -9.85
CA ILE A 44 4.79 -4.32 -9.43
C ILE A 44 3.97 -4.39 -8.13
N LEU A 45 3.00 -5.30 -8.09
CA LEU A 45 2.13 -5.51 -6.94
C LEU A 45 2.92 -5.98 -5.72
N VAL A 46 3.77 -6.99 -5.87
CA VAL A 46 4.63 -7.51 -4.78
C VAL A 46 5.53 -6.41 -4.23
N TYR A 47 6.16 -5.61 -5.09
CA TYR A 47 6.98 -4.48 -4.65
C TYR A 47 6.18 -3.45 -3.85
N GLY A 48 4.98 -3.10 -4.33
CA GLY A 48 4.06 -2.20 -3.63
C GLY A 48 3.64 -2.75 -2.28
N LEU A 49 3.23 -4.02 -2.20
CA LEU A 49 2.83 -4.66 -0.95
C LEU A 49 3.98 -4.75 0.05
N LEU A 50 5.19 -5.09 -0.38
CA LEU A 50 6.37 -5.11 0.49
C LEU A 50 6.70 -3.72 1.03
N SER A 51 6.64 -2.70 0.18
CA SER A 51 6.86 -1.31 0.58
C SER A 51 5.82 -0.85 1.60
N LEU A 52 4.55 -1.24 1.41
CA LEU A 52 3.47 -0.96 2.35
C LEU A 52 3.65 -1.72 3.68
N LEU A 53 4.11 -2.97 3.65
CA LEU A 53 4.40 -3.75 4.85
C LEU A 53 5.51 -3.09 5.68
N PHE A 54 6.62 -2.68 5.04
CA PHE A 54 7.68 -1.94 5.72
C PHE A 54 7.17 -0.64 6.31
N LEU A 55 6.32 0.08 5.58
CA LEU A 55 5.69 1.31 6.04
C LEU A 55 4.81 1.07 7.28
N TRP A 56 4.04 -0.01 7.32
CA TRP A 56 3.23 -0.38 8.48
C TRP A 56 4.08 -0.78 9.69
N VAL A 57 5.14 -1.56 9.49
CA VAL A 57 6.07 -1.92 10.57
C VAL A 57 6.75 -0.66 11.14
N LEU A 58 7.31 0.18 10.27
CA LEU A 58 7.99 1.41 10.69
C LEU A 58 7.02 2.39 11.36
N SER A 59 5.83 2.58 10.80
CA SER A 59 4.80 3.42 11.42
C SER A 59 4.36 2.85 12.78
N GLY A 60 4.29 1.53 12.94
CA GLY A 60 4.01 0.89 14.23
C GLY A 60 5.07 1.18 15.29
N ILE A 61 6.35 1.21 14.90
CA ILE A 61 7.48 1.48 15.81
C ILE A 61 7.49 2.94 16.28
N ILE A 62 7.24 3.89 15.37
CA ILE A 62 7.35 5.33 15.70
C ILE A 62 6.06 5.93 16.28
N THR A 63 4.94 5.23 16.21
CA THR A 63 3.65 5.77 16.66
C THR A 63 3.53 5.70 18.18
N PRO A 64 3.26 6.83 18.87
CA PRO A 64 3.20 6.85 20.32
C PRO A 64 1.99 6.05 20.83
N ASN A 65 2.19 5.27 21.89
CA ASN A 65 1.10 4.62 22.61
C ASN A 65 0.52 5.54 23.71
N PHE A 66 -0.65 5.19 24.24
CA PHE A 66 -1.31 5.98 25.29
C PHE A 66 -0.43 6.25 26.52
N GLY A 67 0.33 5.24 26.98
CA GLY A 67 1.23 5.38 28.13
C GLY A 67 2.38 6.35 27.89
N THR A 68 3.02 6.28 26.72
CA THR A 68 4.07 7.22 26.30
C THR A 68 3.52 8.64 26.21
N GLN A 69 2.30 8.83 25.69
CA GLN A 69 1.67 10.15 25.64
C GLN A 69 1.41 10.74 27.04
N ILE A 70 0.89 9.94 27.99
CA ILE A 70 0.69 10.39 29.39
C ILE A 70 2.02 10.80 30.02
N ASN A 71 3.06 9.99 29.86
CA ASN A 71 4.38 10.29 30.41
C ASN A 71 4.98 11.56 29.80
N GLY A 72 4.77 11.78 28.50
CA GLY A 72 5.13 13.02 27.81
C GLY A 72 4.42 14.24 28.37
N TRP A 73 3.10 14.14 28.58
CA TRP A 73 2.31 15.24 29.17
C TRP A 73 2.71 15.54 30.61
N ARG A 74 2.96 14.50 31.43
CA ARG A 74 3.48 14.67 32.80
C ARG A 74 4.81 15.41 32.80
N ARG A 75 5.71 15.06 31.87
CA ARG A 75 7.01 15.75 31.70
C ARG A 75 6.80 17.19 31.25
N ALA A 76 5.92 17.45 30.29
CA ALA A 76 5.62 18.79 29.81
C ALA A 76 5.05 19.68 30.94
N ASN A 77 4.12 19.17 31.75
CA ASN A 77 3.56 19.89 32.88
C ASN A 77 4.63 20.23 33.94
N LYS A 78 5.57 19.32 34.22
CA LYS A 78 6.73 19.60 35.12
C LYS A 78 7.61 20.76 34.65
N PHE A 79 7.75 20.92 33.32
CA PHE A 79 8.51 22.03 32.73
C PHE A 79 7.64 23.25 32.40
N GLY A 80 6.37 23.31 32.86
CA GLY A 80 5.44 24.41 32.58
C GLY A 80 5.08 24.58 31.11
N ARG A 81 5.29 23.55 30.27
CA ARG A 81 5.04 23.61 28.82
C ARG A 81 3.57 23.37 28.50
N LYS A 82 2.96 24.27 27.71
CA LYS A 82 1.55 24.15 27.27
C LYS A 82 1.33 23.14 26.13
N ARG A 83 2.40 22.64 25.50
CA ARG A 83 2.39 21.74 24.33
C ARG A 83 3.55 20.75 24.40
N LEU A 84 3.34 19.55 23.86
CA LEU A 84 4.41 18.57 23.63
C LEU A 84 5.37 19.10 22.54
N PRO A 85 6.69 18.90 22.68
CA PRO A 85 7.65 19.25 21.63
C PRO A 85 7.38 18.41 20.38
N ARG A 86 7.45 19.03 19.20
CA ARG A 86 7.07 18.38 17.92
C ARG A 86 7.88 17.13 17.57
N LEU A 87 9.15 17.10 17.97
CA LEU A 87 10.11 16.01 17.69
C LEU A 87 10.30 15.07 18.88
N ALA A 88 9.52 15.21 19.94
CA ALA A 88 9.61 14.27 21.05
C ALA A 88 8.93 12.95 20.67
N ASP A 89 9.40 11.83 21.21
CA ASP A 89 8.80 10.51 20.96
C ASP A 89 7.34 10.42 21.38
N GLU A 90 6.90 11.30 22.28
CA GLU A 90 5.51 11.38 22.75
C GLU A 90 4.60 12.22 21.80
N SER A 91 5.20 12.84 20.77
CA SER A 91 4.54 13.65 19.75
C SER A 91 3.88 12.80 18.66
N ASN A 92 3.07 13.43 17.82
CA ASN A 92 2.41 12.78 16.69
C ASN A 92 3.43 12.34 15.62
N SER A 93 3.37 11.08 15.19
CA SER A 93 4.23 10.50 14.15
C SER A 93 3.77 10.79 12.72
N THR A 94 2.58 11.40 12.53
CA THR A 94 1.93 11.62 11.22
C THR A 94 2.86 12.23 10.17
N GLY A 95 3.68 13.23 10.54
CA GLY A 95 4.59 13.89 9.60
C GLY A 95 5.67 12.95 9.05
N PHE A 96 6.24 12.10 9.90
CA PHE A 96 7.22 11.09 9.49
C PHE A 96 6.56 9.99 8.66
N VAL A 97 5.36 9.54 9.04
CA VAL A 97 4.59 8.55 8.26
C VAL A 97 4.26 9.08 6.87
N LEU A 98 3.86 10.34 6.75
CA LEU A 98 3.61 10.98 5.46
C LEU A 98 4.87 11.00 4.58
N LEU A 99 6.01 11.40 5.14
CA LEU A 99 7.28 11.43 4.43
C LEU A 99 7.69 10.02 3.95
N MET A 100 7.62 9.02 4.82
CA MET A 100 7.92 7.63 4.48
C MET A 100 6.97 7.10 3.39
N ALA A 101 5.69 7.46 3.44
CA ALA A 101 4.70 7.04 2.44
C ALA A 101 4.94 7.67 1.07
N ILE A 102 5.33 8.95 1.03
CA ILE A 102 5.72 9.64 -0.21
C ILE A 102 6.96 8.98 -0.82
N ILE A 103 7.98 8.71 -0.01
CA ILE A 103 9.21 8.03 -0.46
C ILE A 103 8.88 6.61 -0.96
N GLY A 104 8.03 5.87 -0.23
CA GLY A 104 7.57 4.53 -0.62
C GLY A 104 6.82 4.54 -1.95
N GLY A 105 5.89 5.47 -2.14
CA GLY A 105 5.15 5.64 -3.39
C GLY A 105 6.03 6.04 -4.56
N ALA A 106 6.96 6.97 -4.35
CA ALA A 106 7.95 7.37 -5.36
C ALA A 106 8.88 6.21 -5.74
N GLY A 107 9.35 5.43 -4.76
CA GLY A 107 10.17 4.24 -5.00
C GLY A 107 9.41 3.15 -5.76
N TRP A 108 8.13 2.96 -5.46
CA TRP A 108 7.25 2.03 -6.18
C TRP A 108 7.00 2.47 -7.62
N PHE A 109 6.80 3.78 -7.86
CA PHE A 109 6.71 4.33 -9.21
C PHE A 109 8.02 4.16 -9.98
N ALA A 110 9.16 4.50 -9.37
CA ALA A 110 10.47 4.35 -10.01
C ALA A 110 10.75 2.90 -10.44
N PHE A 111 10.44 1.93 -9.57
CA PHE A 111 10.53 0.51 -9.92
C PHE A 111 9.62 0.14 -11.10
N THR A 112 8.38 0.62 -11.07
CA THR A 112 7.38 0.34 -12.10
C THR A 112 7.76 0.93 -13.45
N HIS A 113 8.19 2.20 -13.47
CA HIS A 113 8.65 2.89 -14.66
C HIS A 113 9.83 2.15 -15.30
N MET A 114 10.83 1.75 -14.50
CA MET A 114 11.99 0.99 -14.98
C MET A 114 11.63 -0.41 -15.49
N LEU A 115 10.60 -1.05 -14.92
CA LEU A 115 10.16 -2.38 -15.33
C LEU A 115 9.34 -2.33 -16.64
N VAL A 116 8.40 -1.37 -16.72
CA VAL A 116 7.48 -1.17 -17.85
C VAL A 116 8.23 -0.68 -19.09
N GLU A 117 9.19 0.23 -18.93
CA GLU A 117 9.97 0.78 -20.05
C GLU A 117 11.25 -0.03 -20.34
N SER A 118 11.40 -1.19 -19.70
CA SER A 118 12.50 -2.09 -19.97
C SER A 118 12.41 -2.67 -21.39
N ARG A 119 13.54 -3.17 -21.90
CA ARG A 119 13.64 -3.84 -23.20
C ARG A 119 12.68 -5.01 -23.40
N TRP A 120 12.08 -5.53 -22.33
CA TRP A 120 11.16 -6.66 -22.35
C TRP A 120 9.74 -6.29 -22.78
N PHE A 121 9.35 -5.01 -22.67
CA PHE A 121 8.01 -4.52 -23.01
C PHE A 121 8.09 -3.31 -23.96
N PRO A 122 8.61 -3.49 -25.19
CA PRO A 122 8.76 -2.38 -26.12
C PRO A 122 7.39 -1.79 -26.49
N GLY A 123 7.27 -0.46 -26.44
CA GLY A 123 6.04 0.26 -26.77
C GLY A 123 5.10 0.53 -25.59
N HIS A 124 5.40 0.00 -24.41
CA HIS A 124 4.69 0.36 -23.18
C HIS A 124 5.41 1.50 -22.45
N PHE A 125 4.62 2.41 -21.88
CA PHE A 125 5.11 3.60 -21.19
C PHE A 125 4.39 3.78 -19.86
N ALA A 126 5.12 4.24 -18.84
CA ALA A 126 4.57 4.56 -17.54
C ALA A 126 4.51 6.09 -17.38
N PRO A 127 3.33 6.72 -17.53
CA PRO A 127 3.24 8.18 -17.51
C PRO A 127 3.67 8.74 -16.15
N PRO A 128 4.37 9.90 -16.10
CA PRO A 128 4.79 10.51 -14.84
C PRO A 128 3.64 10.81 -13.87
N SER A 129 2.43 11.03 -14.39
CA SER A 129 1.22 11.19 -13.58
C SER A 129 0.90 9.96 -12.71
N LEU A 130 1.38 8.77 -13.09
CA LEU A 130 1.25 7.53 -12.32
C LEU A 130 1.89 7.64 -10.93
N ALA A 131 2.96 8.43 -10.80
CA ALA A 131 3.61 8.68 -9.52
C ALA A 131 2.63 9.26 -8.48
N GLY A 132 1.75 10.17 -8.90
CA GLY A 132 0.75 10.78 -8.04
C GLY A 132 -0.23 9.76 -7.47
N TYR A 133 -0.70 8.82 -8.30
CA TYR A 133 -1.63 7.77 -7.87
C TYR A 133 -0.96 6.78 -6.90
N PHE A 134 0.29 6.41 -7.15
CA PHE A 134 1.03 5.49 -6.28
C PHE A 134 1.34 6.13 -4.92
N ILE A 135 1.74 7.40 -4.91
CA ILE A 135 1.93 8.18 -3.69
C ILE A 135 0.61 8.30 -2.93
N LEU A 136 -0.49 8.62 -3.62
CA LEU A 136 -1.81 8.75 -2.98
C LEU A 136 -2.25 7.44 -2.33
N ALA A 137 -2.12 6.31 -3.02
CA ALA A 137 -2.46 5.00 -2.48
C ALA A 137 -1.62 4.66 -1.23
N MET A 138 -0.30 4.89 -1.29
CA MET A 138 0.61 4.66 -0.17
C MET A 138 0.28 5.55 1.03
N VAL A 139 0.13 6.86 0.82
CA VAL A 139 -0.22 7.83 1.86
C VAL A 139 -1.52 7.44 2.53
N THR A 140 -2.53 7.07 1.74
CA THR A 140 -3.84 6.68 2.27
C THR A 140 -3.72 5.46 3.19
N CYS A 141 -3.05 4.40 2.74
CA CYS A 141 -2.88 3.18 3.53
C CYS A 141 -2.00 3.40 4.77
N ALA A 142 -0.99 4.27 4.69
CA ALA A 142 -0.12 4.63 5.81
C ALA A 142 -0.87 5.37 6.91
N LEU A 143 -1.64 6.39 6.52
CA LEU A 143 -2.39 7.22 7.45
C LEU A 143 -3.53 6.44 8.09
N LEU A 144 -4.22 5.57 7.35
CA LEU A 144 -5.23 4.67 7.92
C LEU A 144 -4.63 3.83 9.05
N HIS A 145 -3.49 3.18 8.81
CA HIS A 145 -2.82 2.35 9.80
C HIS A 145 -2.36 3.15 11.02
N GLN A 146 -1.59 4.23 10.81
CA GLN A 146 -1.06 5.04 11.91
C GLN A 146 -2.18 5.70 12.74
N MET A 147 -3.18 6.29 12.10
CA MET A 147 -4.25 6.97 12.82
C MET A 147 -5.12 5.98 13.59
N LEU A 148 -5.39 4.79 13.04
CA LEU A 148 -6.14 3.76 13.75
C LEU A 148 -5.35 3.26 14.97
N LEU A 149 -4.05 3.03 14.81
CA LEU A 149 -3.15 2.61 15.87
C LEU A 149 -3.10 3.63 17.01
N GLU A 150 -2.92 4.91 16.68
CA GLU A 150 -2.77 5.96 17.68
C GLU A 150 -4.10 6.35 18.34
N ALA A 151 -5.21 6.39 17.58
CA ALA A 151 -6.51 6.80 18.11
C ALA A 151 -7.24 5.69 18.88
N LYS A 152 -7.08 4.42 18.48
CA LYS A 152 -7.84 3.29 19.04
C LYS A 152 -6.96 2.15 19.58
N GLY A 153 -5.64 2.20 19.40
CA GLY A 153 -4.70 1.22 19.93
C GLY A 153 -4.56 -0.05 19.06
N GLY A 154 -3.63 -0.91 19.45
CA GLY A 154 -3.25 -2.11 18.69
C GLY A 154 -4.37 -3.14 18.50
N ARG A 155 -5.32 -3.25 19.45
CA ARG A 155 -6.47 -4.16 19.31
C ARG A 155 -7.36 -3.77 18.13
N ALA A 156 -7.59 -2.47 17.93
CA ALA A 156 -8.38 -1.99 16.81
C ALA A 156 -7.67 -2.24 15.47
N VAL A 157 -6.34 -2.08 15.44
CA VAL A 157 -5.53 -2.42 14.26
C VAL A 157 -5.61 -3.91 13.95
N PHE A 158 -5.45 -4.77 14.95
CA PHE A 158 -5.56 -6.23 14.78
C PHE A 158 -6.92 -6.64 14.20
N LEU A 159 -8.02 -6.12 14.76
CA LEU A 159 -9.36 -6.38 14.22
C LEU A 159 -9.52 -5.81 12.81
N GLY A 160 -8.98 -4.63 12.53
CA GLY A 160 -8.96 -4.04 11.20
C GLY A 160 -8.22 -4.91 10.18
N ILE A 161 -7.07 -5.49 10.55
CA ILE A 161 -6.33 -6.43 9.69
C ILE A 161 -7.21 -7.64 9.33
N ILE A 162 -7.92 -8.21 10.29
CA ILE A 162 -8.77 -9.38 10.01
C ILE A 162 -9.95 -9.00 9.11
N PHE A 163 -10.76 -8.04 9.54
CA PHE A 163 -12.07 -7.77 8.93
C PHE A 163 -12.00 -6.88 7.69
N LEU A 164 -11.01 -5.99 7.60
CA LEU A 164 -10.88 -5.07 6.48
C LEU A 164 -9.78 -5.50 5.52
N LEU A 165 -8.62 -6.00 5.99
CA LEU A 165 -7.56 -6.38 5.06
C LEU A 165 -7.76 -7.79 4.48
N VAL A 166 -7.96 -8.80 5.34
CA VAL A 166 -7.91 -10.21 4.92
C VAL A 166 -9.26 -10.70 4.41
N LEU A 167 -10.32 -10.52 5.21
CA LEU A 167 -11.63 -11.10 4.91
C LEU A 167 -12.18 -10.68 3.54
N PRO A 168 -12.13 -9.39 3.14
CA PRO A 168 -12.67 -9.01 1.83
C PRO A 168 -11.88 -9.59 0.67
N LEU A 169 -10.56 -9.74 0.81
CA LEU A 169 -9.72 -10.38 -0.21
C LEU A 169 -10.01 -11.88 -0.32
N MET A 170 -10.25 -12.56 0.79
CA MET A 170 -10.66 -13.97 0.79
C MET A 170 -12.03 -14.15 0.14
N VAL A 171 -13.00 -13.29 0.45
CA VAL A 171 -14.32 -13.36 -0.19
C VAL A 171 -14.19 -13.06 -1.69
N ALA A 172 -13.44 -12.04 -2.07
CA ALA A 172 -13.20 -11.72 -3.48
C ALA A 172 -12.54 -12.87 -4.24
N SER A 173 -11.53 -13.54 -3.67
CA SER A 173 -10.84 -14.64 -4.33
C SER A 173 -11.75 -15.86 -4.54
N ILE A 174 -12.60 -16.18 -3.55
CA ILE A 174 -13.61 -17.25 -3.67
C ILE A 174 -14.62 -16.90 -4.76
N VAL A 175 -15.11 -15.66 -4.79
CA VAL A 175 -16.10 -15.20 -5.78
C VAL A 175 -15.53 -15.27 -7.20
N ILE A 176 -14.28 -14.83 -7.42
CA ILE A 176 -13.60 -14.97 -8.73
C ILE A 176 -13.46 -16.44 -9.12
N GLY A 177 -13.04 -17.30 -8.19
CA GLY A 177 -12.85 -18.73 -8.46
C GLY A 177 -14.15 -19.49 -8.75
N THR A 178 -15.31 -18.93 -8.43
CA THR A 178 -16.61 -19.59 -8.63
C THR A 178 -17.14 -19.39 -10.05
N SER A 179 -17.01 -18.19 -10.62
CA SER A 179 -17.51 -17.88 -11.97
C SER A 179 -16.94 -16.55 -12.47
N ASP A 180 -16.45 -16.54 -13.71
CA ASP A 180 -15.95 -15.32 -14.37
C ASP A 180 -16.99 -14.20 -14.45
N ARG A 181 -18.29 -14.54 -14.52
CA ARG A 181 -19.40 -13.56 -14.50
C ARG A 181 -19.46 -12.73 -13.20
N LEU A 182 -18.89 -13.25 -12.11
CA LEU A 182 -18.87 -12.57 -10.81
C LEU A 182 -17.57 -11.78 -10.59
N ALA A 183 -16.63 -11.80 -11.54
CA ALA A 183 -15.36 -11.08 -11.43
C ALA A 183 -15.54 -9.57 -11.16
N PRO A 184 -16.51 -8.84 -11.79
CA PRO A 184 -16.75 -7.44 -11.44
C PRO A 184 -17.14 -7.25 -9.97
N ILE A 185 -18.03 -8.10 -9.43
CA ILE A 185 -18.47 -8.04 -8.04
C ILE A 185 -17.29 -8.31 -7.10
N ALA A 186 -16.44 -9.26 -7.45
CA ALA A 186 -15.25 -9.56 -6.66
C ALA A 186 -14.25 -8.40 -6.62
N VAL A 187 -14.09 -7.63 -7.69
CA VAL A 187 -13.25 -6.41 -7.69
C VAL A 187 -13.79 -5.39 -6.69
N TRP A 188 -15.12 -5.20 -6.64
CA TRP A 188 -15.75 -4.30 -5.67
C TRP A 188 -15.58 -4.77 -4.23
N ILE A 189 -15.78 -6.07 -3.97
CA ILE A 189 -15.57 -6.67 -2.63
C ILE A 189 -14.10 -6.57 -2.23
N GLY A 190 -13.19 -6.91 -3.13
CA GLY A 190 -11.75 -6.84 -2.89
C GLY A 190 -11.29 -5.42 -2.54
N GLY A 191 -11.90 -4.41 -3.18
CA GLY A 191 -11.65 -2.98 -2.90
C GLY A 191 -11.97 -2.51 -1.47
N ILE A 192 -12.78 -3.25 -0.71
CA ILE A 192 -13.00 -3.03 0.74
C ILE A 192 -11.69 -3.21 1.53
N SER A 193 -10.70 -3.90 0.95
CA SER A 193 -9.38 -4.02 1.53
C SER A 193 -8.47 -2.85 1.11
N PRO A 194 -7.92 -2.07 2.04
CA PRO A 194 -6.93 -1.04 1.68
C PRO A 194 -5.67 -1.68 1.08
N LEU A 195 -5.41 -2.97 1.33
CA LEU A 195 -4.30 -3.71 0.74
C LEU A 195 -4.47 -3.90 -0.78
N SER A 196 -5.70 -3.87 -1.30
CA SER A 196 -5.94 -3.97 -2.74
C SER A 196 -5.76 -2.65 -3.47
N LEU A 197 -5.71 -1.51 -2.79
CA LEU A 197 -5.54 -0.20 -3.44
C LEU A 197 -4.28 -0.13 -4.30
N PRO A 198 -3.08 -0.57 -3.82
CA PRO A 198 -1.90 -0.66 -4.67
C PRO A 198 -2.13 -1.52 -5.92
N ALA A 199 -2.77 -2.68 -5.76
CA ALA A 199 -3.06 -3.59 -6.87
C ALA A 199 -4.02 -2.95 -7.89
N LEU A 200 -5.15 -2.42 -7.44
CA LEU A 200 -6.15 -1.75 -8.27
C LEU A 200 -5.56 -0.52 -8.97
N CYS A 201 -4.72 0.25 -8.28
CA CYS A 201 -4.04 1.40 -8.85
C CYS A 201 -3.09 1.02 -9.98
N ALA A 202 -2.24 0.00 -9.77
CA ALA A 202 -1.33 -0.48 -10.80
C ALA A 202 -2.11 -1.01 -12.01
N ILE A 203 -3.09 -1.87 -11.76
CA ILE A 203 -3.93 -2.46 -12.79
C ILE A 203 -4.69 -1.39 -13.59
N ASN A 204 -5.29 -0.39 -12.93
CA ASN A 204 -6.10 0.63 -13.59
C ASN A 204 -5.33 1.55 -14.55
N HIS A 205 -4.05 1.79 -14.28
CA HIS A 205 -3.28 2.81 -14.97
C HIS A 205 -2.13 2.27 -15.84
N LEU A 206 -1.87 0.95 -15.83
CA LEU A 206 -0.82 0.34 -16.64
C LEU A 206 -1.37 -0.15 -17.98
N SER A 207 -0.66 0.21 -19.05
CA SER A 207 -0.97 -0.15 -20.44
C SER A 207 -0.69 -1.62 -20.79
N ILE A 208 0.00 -2.36 -19.91
CA ILE A 208 0.38 -3.77 -20.11
C ILE A 208 -0.79 -4.72 -19.77
N SER A 209 -1.87 -4.20 -19.21
CA SER A 209 -2.90 -5.03 -18.62
C SER A 209 -4.07 -5.35 -19.57
N ASP A 210 -4.01 -6.53 -20.17
CA ASP A 210 -5.08 -7.05 -21.03
C ASP A 210 -6.13 -7.80 -20.18
N PHE A 211 -7.14 -7.07 -19.71
CA PHE A 211 -8.24 -7.66 -18.95
C PHE A 211 -9.48 -7.92 -19.81
N PRO A 212 -10.29 -8.95 -19.47
CA PRO A 212 -11.64 -9.11 -20.01
C PRO A 212 -12.45 -7.81 -19.90
N MET A 213 -13.32 -7.56 -20.88
CA MET A 213 -14.11 -6.31 -21.01
C MET A 213 -14.91 -5.96 -19.74
N ASP A 214 -15.37 -6.96 -19.00
CA ASP A 214 -16.15 -6.75 -17.77
C ASP A 214 -15.28 -6.23 -16.61
N LEU A 215 -14.02 -6.68 -16.54
CA LEU A 215 -13.06 -6.23 -15.53
C LEU A 215 -12.53 -4.83 -15.83
N SER A 216 -12.28 -4.51 -17.11
CA SER A 216 -11.79 -3.19 -17.52
C SER A 216 -12.76 -2.06 -17.17
N ARG A 217 -14.06 -2.35 -17.04
CA ARG A 217 -15.08 -1.39 -16.57
C ARG A 217 -15.17 -1.30 -15.04
N ALA A 218 -14.99 -2.41 -14.34
CA ALA A 218 -15.17 -2.47 -12.88
C ALA A 218 -14.00 -1.86 -12.10
N ILE A 219 -12.77 -2.10 -12.56
CA ILE A 219 -11.54 -1.69 -11.84
C ILE A 219 -11.44 -0.16 -11.67
N PRO A 220 -11.62 0.69 -12.71
CA PRO A 220 -11.50 2.13 -12.53
C PRO A 220 -12.52 2.69 -11.52
N GLY A 221 -13.77 2.21 -11.62
CA GLY A 221 -14.85 2.62 -10.72
C GLY A 221 -14.59 2.22 -9.27
N ALA A 222 -14.18 0.96 -9.06
CA ALA A 222 -13.85 0.45 -7.73
C ALA A 222 -12.65 1.20 -7.12
N TYR A 223 -11.59 1.44 -7.89
CA TYR A 223 -10.42 2.17 -7.43
C TYR A 223 -10.79 3.58 -6.94
N VAL A 224 -11.45 4.38 -7.78
CA VAL A 224 -11.81 5.77 -7.45
C VAL A 224 -12.76 5.83 -6.24
N PHE A 225 -13.78 4.97 -6.22
CA PHE A 225 -14.76 4.93 -5.15
C PHE A 225 -14.11 4.59 -3.79
N TRP A 226 -13.34 3.50 -3.73
CA TRP A 226 -12.72 3.08 -2.47
C TRP A 226 -11.65 4.05 -2.03
N GLN A 227 -10.83 4.58 -2.96
CA GLN A 227 -9.87 5.63 -2.67
C GLN A 227 -10.54 6.86 -2.02
N ALA A 228 -11.71 7.27 -2.51
CA ALA A 228 -12.49 8.36 -1.90
C ALA A 228 -12.99 8.01 -0.48
N ILE A 229 -13.54 6.81 -0.28
CA ILE A 229 -13.99 6.33 1.04
C ILE A 229 -12.84 6.32 2.05
N TYR A 230 -11.66 5.85 1.65
CA TYR A 230 -10.51 5.80 2.53
C TYR A 230 -10.00 7.20 2.89
N LEU A 231 -10.00 8.15 1.95
CA LEU A 231 -9.65 9.54 2.25
C LEU A 231 -10.63 10.16 3.27
N ILE A 232 -11.94 9.91 3.11
CA ILE A 232 -12.96 10.32 4.09
C ILE A 232 -12.69 9.68 5.45
N THR A 233 -12.31 8.40 5.46
CA THR A 233 -11.99 7.65 6.68
C THR A 233 -10.75 8.21 7.37
N VAL A 234 -9.70 8.57 6.62
CA VAL A 234 -8.51 9.26 7.13
C VAL A 234 -8.89 10.61 7.76
N ILE A 235 -9.75 11.40 7.12
CA ILE A 235 -10.23 12.68 7.68
C ILE A 235 -11.00 12.44 9.00
N SER A 236 -11.85 11.42 9.04
CA SER A 236 -12.62 11.04 10.24
C SER A 236 -11.72 10.56 11.39
N LEU A 237 -10.74 9.71 11.08
CA LEU A 237 -9.75 9.22 12.04
C LEU A 237 -8.85 10.35 12.54
N THR A 238 -8.48 11.30 11.67
CA THR A 238 -7.74 12.50 12.07
C THR A 238 -8.52 13.26 13.14
N LYS A 239 -9.81 13.54 12.91
CA LYS A 239 -10.66 14.22 13.91
C LYS A 239 -10.75 13.43 15.22
N THR A 240 -10.83 12.11 15.14
CA THR A 240 -10.86 11.23 16.32
C THR A 240 -9.55 11.31 17.09
N LEU A 241 -8.40 11.26 16.39
CA LEU A 241 -7.07 11.39 16.96
C LEU A 241 -6.93 12.70 17.75
N TRP A 242 -7.35 13.82 17.16
CA TRP A 242 -7.31 15.13 17.82
C TRP A 242 -8.10 15.12 19.13
N ARG A 243 -9.30 14.53 19.14
CA ARG A 243 -10.14 14.39 20.34
C ARG A 243 -9.47 13.51 21.40
N THR A 244 -8.93 12.35 21.00
CA THR A 244 -8.23 11.46 21.93
C THR A 244 -7.06 12.18 22.60
N ARG A 245 -6.26 12.94 21.84
CA ARG A 245 -5.11 13.67 22.38
C ARG A 245 -5.50 14.83 23.30
N THR A 246 -6.61 15.52 23.04
CA THR A 246 -7.11 16.55 23.96
C THR A 246 -7.58 15.93 25.28
N SER A 247 -8.29 14.81 25.23
CA SER A 247 -8.72 14.09 26.44
C SER A 247 -7.52 13.56 27.24
N THR A 248 -6.47 13.03 26.58
CA THR A 248 -5.25 12.61 27.28
C THR A 248 -4.58 13.74 28.05
N LYS A 249 -4.64 14.97 27.52
CA LYS A 249 -4.10 16.15 28.20
C LYS A 249 -4.92 16.52 29.44
N GLU A 250 -6.24 16.37 29.39
CA GLU A 250 -7.15 16.67 30.53
C GLU A 250 -6.98 15.69 31.69
N LEU A 251 -6.44 14.49 31.44
CA LEU A 251 -6.18 13.48 32.47
C LEU A 251 -4.90 13.72 33.30
N VAL A 252 -4.06 14.71 32.94
CA VAL A 252 -2.73 14.95 33.52
C VAL A 252 -2.59 16.35 34.07
#